data_AF-A0A810N9B9-F1
#
_entry.id   AF-A0A810N9B9-F1
#
_cell.length_a   1.000
_cell.length_b   1.000
_cell.length_c   1.000
_cell.angle_alpha   90.00
_cell.angle_beta   90.00
_cell.angle_gamma   90.00
#
_symmetry.space_group_name_H-M   'P 1'
#
loop_
_entity.id
_entity.type
_entity.pdbx_description
1 polymer ?
#
loop_
_entity_poly.entity_id
_entity_poly.type
_entity_poly.pdbx_seq_one_letter_code
_entity_poly.pdbx_strand_id
1 'polypeptide(L)'
;MRIDLPDPDVMMARWGAIASAMATLGEDDPYRLEDGIAQFDDGSGNGGWLRLIEGGRAVLYGSDDTADFGESVDEIDLLAGAPDWLPLPDLIRCTEEGRVTFVYWYDGGWSRVPYPDGTEDGLRMALNGILTAESARRELLEVVFCEGQHEPQDDPEKSAVSAAADRLLAAADSRSVDRAALHGLLGRVQAGPVDICEGLLVAAAFGLTAASTPPVAVPRQAGPPPDRIQVLRDRQVDELLWNVVQEAAELSRPMPAPGPELAELVEWVRKRAGADGRCSRLFRVLDGEVKQRPDEMPQLGPLEDSPASNPSEEAIRLVRRLWAAEADPVYGHWLYIRVEVDADGFTVDRWYDSSPDWVGPVSWARGLWRERLRTEMARRAPEYRPPWTVLLDPDVLYAGVPEPFAAPVAG
;
A
#
# COMPACT_ATOMS: atom_id res chain seq x y z
N MET A 1 -18.44 -17.22 12.37
CA MET A 1 -18.81 -17.90 11.11
C MET A 1 -17.66 -18.80 10.72
N ARG A 2 -17.92 -20.09 10.41
CA ARG A 2 -16.85 -20.98 9.93
C ARG A 2 -16.67 -20.81 8.44
N ILE A 3 -15.43 -20.58 8.01
CA ILE A 3 -15.06 -20.45 6.60
C ILE A 3 -14.49 -21.79 6.13
N ASP A 4 -14.87 -22.18 4.92
CA ASP A 4 -14.33 -23.37 4.27
C ASP A 4 -12.98 -23.04 3.62
N LEU A 5 -11.90 -23.29 4.37
CA LEU A 5 -10.51 -23.19 3.93
C LEU A 5 -9.77 -24.46 4.38
N PRO A 6 -8.68 -24.87 3.68
CA PRO A 6 -7.87 -26.01 4.07
C PRO A 6 -7.28 -25.83 5.47
N ASP A 7 -7.00 -26.92 6.16
CA ASP A 7 -6.29 -26.88 7.45
C ASP A 7 -4.96 -26.09 7.33
N PRO A 8 -4.58 -25.27 8.33
CA PRO A 8 -3.35 -24.48 8.27
C PRO A 8 -2.10 -25.30 7.96
N ASP A 9 -2.00 -26.54 8.47
CA ASP A 9 -0.86 -27.42 8.19
C ASP A 9 -0.79 -27.81 6.72
N VAL A 10 -1.95 -28.02 6.07
CA VAL A 10 -2.04 -28.31 4.63
C VAL A 10 -1.67 -27.09 3.80
N MET A 11 -2.11 -25.89 4.20
CA MET A 11 -1.72 -24.65 3.54
C MET A 11 -0.21 -24.42 3.64
N MET A 12 0.37 -24.62 4.84
CA MET A 12 1.80 -24.53 5.08
C MET A 12 2.60 -25.55 4.25
N ALA A 13 2.11 -26.79 4.13
CA ALA A 13 2.75 -27.83 3.32
C ALA A 13 2.79 -27.46 1.83
N ARG A 14 1.68 -26.95 1.28
CA ARG A 14 1.62 -26.47 -0.12
C ARG A 14 2.57 -25.29 -0.35
N TRP A 15 2.57 -24.32 0.57
CA TRP A 15 3.44 -23.16 0.52
C TRP A 15 4.91 -23.55 0.48
N GLY A 16 5.34 -24.41 1.42
CA GLY A 16 6.71 -24.88 1.48
C GLY A 16 7.11 -25.79 0.32
N ALA A 17 6.16 -26.54 -0.26
CA ALA A 17 6.43 -27.31 -1.48
C ALA A 17 6.76 -26.39 -2.67
N ILE A 18 5.98 -25.32 -2.87
CA ILE A 18 6.22 -24.32 -3.92
C ILE A 18 7.55 -23.60 -3.67
N ALA A 19 7.76 -23.07 -2.46
CA ALA A 19 9.01 -22.41 -2.08
C ALA A 19 10.24 -23.32 -2.25
N SER A 20 10.14 -24.61 -1.88
CA SER A 20 11.24 -25.56 -2.07
C SER A 20 11.58 -25.81 -3.54
N ALA A 21 10.58 -25.77 -4.42
CA ALA A 21 10.77 -25.94 -5.85
C ALA A 21 11.40 -24.69 -6.48
N MET A 22 10.96 -23.49 -6.10
CA MET A 22 11.54 -22.22 -6.52
C MET A 22 12.98 -22.05 -6.05
N ALA A 23 13.26 -22.32 -4.77
CA ALA A 23 14.60 -22.30 -4.21
C ALA A 23 15.56 -23.30 -4.90
N THR A 24 15.02 -24.42 -5.40
CA THR A 24 15.81 -25.37 -6.20
C THR A 24 16.24 -24.79 -7.56
N LEU A 25 15.48 -23.83 -8.12
CA LEU A 25 15.86 -23.13 -9.36
C LEU A 25 16.84 -21.97 -9.10
N GLY A 26 16.96 -21.49 -7.86
CA GLY A 26 17.83 -20.36 -7.51
C GLY A 26 17.27 -18.99 -7.89
N GLU A 27 15.95 -18.90 -8.10
CA GLU A 27 15.25 -17.65 -8.40
C GLU A 27 14.95 -16.84 -7.12
N ASP A 28 14.82 -15.51 -7.25
CA ASP A 28 14.34 -14.64 -6.17
C ASP A 28 12.86 -14.98 -5.89
N ASP A 29 12.61 -15.63 -4.76
CA ASP A 29 11.37 -16.38 -4.52
C ASP A 29 10.22 -15.49 -3.99
N PRO A 30 9.09 -15.38 -4.70
CA PRO A 30 7.90 -14.75 -4.14
C PRO A 30 7.40 -15.52 -2.91
N TYR A 31 7.62 -16.84 -2.81
CA TYR A 31 7.26 -17.68 -1.67
C TYR A 31 8.45 -17.86 -0.71
N ARG A 32 8.38 -17.32 0.51
CA ARG A 32 9.49 -17.41 1.46
C ARG A 32 9.05 -17.73 2.88
N LEU A 33 10.00 -18.16 3.70
CA LEU A 33 9.81 -18.30 5.15
C LEU A 33 10.75 -17.36 5.87
N GLU A 34 10.18 -16.44 6.65
CA GLU A 34 10.95 -15.47 7.43
C GLU A 34 10.34 -15.35 8.81
N ASP A 35 11.18 -15.45 9.85
CA ASP A 35 10.76 -15.45 11.26
C ASP A 35 9.61 -16.42 11.59
N GLY A 36 9.56 -17.55 10.87
CA GLY A 36 8.51 -18.57 11.02
C GLY A 36 7.16 -18.18 10.41
N ILE A 37 7.12 -17.17 9.55
CA ILE A 37 5.95 -16.72 8.81
C ILE A 37 6.17 -17.07 7.34
N ALA A 38 5.27 -17.87 6.77
CA ALA A 38 5.25 -18.13 5.33
C ALA A 38 4.70 -16.88 4.64
N GLN A 39 5.43 -16.35 3.67
CA GLN A 39 5.09 -15.13 2.96
C GLN A 39 5.02 -15.38 1.45
N PHE A 40 4.15 -14.63 0.79
CA PHE A 40 3.97 -14.58 -0.65
C PHE A 40 3.82 -13.12 -1.03
N ASP A 41 4.58 -12.68 -2.02
CA ASP A 41 4.53 -11.32 -2.56
C ASP A 41 4.78 -11.39 -4.06
N ASP A 42 3.82 -10.97 -4.86
CA ASP A 42 3.92 -10.98 -6.32
C ASP A 42 4.61 -9.73 -6.90
N GLY A 43 5.04 -8.80 -6.05
CA GLY A 43 5.68 -7.55 -6.43
C GLY A 43 4.73 -6.49 -7.00
N SER A 44 3.43 -6.79 -7.09
CA SER A 44 2.38 -5.89 -7.58
C SER A 44 1.42 -5.40 -6.49
N GLY A 45 1.74 -5.70 -5.22
CA GLY A 45 0.92 -5.33 -4.06
C GLY A 45 -0.01 -6.44 -3.58
N ASN A 46 -0.06 -7.58 -4.29
CA ASN A 46 -0.79 -8.75 -3.81
C ASN A 46 0.15 -9.68 -3.06
N GLY A 47 -0.34 -10.17 -1.93
CA GLY A 47 0.46 -11.03 -1.09
C GLY A 47 -0.28 -11.56 0.11
N GLY A 48 0.40 -12.42 0.84
CA GLY A 48 -0.15 -12.92 2.09
C GLY A 48 0.85 -13.61 2.97
N TRP A 49 0.42 -13.79 4.21
CA TRP A 49 1.22 -14.28 5.31
C TRP A 49 0.43 -15.33 6.06
N LEU A 50 1.05 -16.50 6.28
CA LEU A 50 0.52 -17.57 7.11
C LEU A 50 1.48 -17.83 8.27
N ARG A 51 0.92 -17.87 9.48
CA ARG A 51 1.69 -18.18 10.70
C ARG A 51 0.96 -19.24 11.53
N LEU A 52 1.67 -20.32 11.85
CA LEU A 52 1.21 -21.32 12.80
C LEU A 52 1.54 -20.86 14.23
N ILE A 53 0.62 -21.11 15.15
CA ILE A 53 0.66 -20.66 16.54
C ILE A 53 0.40 -21.87 17.46
N GLU A 54 1.06 -21.93 18.62
CA GLU A 54 0.88 -23.05 19.55
C GLU A 54 -0.59 -23.24 19.95
N GLY A 55 -0.92 -24.49 20.31
CA GLY A 55 -2.30 -24.88 20.60
C GLY A 55 -3.11 -25.23 19.35
N GLY A 56 -2.46 -25.47 18.21
CA GLY A 56 -3.14 -25.83 16.95
C GLY A 56 -3.87 -24.64 16.33
N ARG A 57 -3.31 -23.44 16.50
CA ARG A 57 -3.90 -22.18 16.03
C ARG A 57 -3.12 -21.66 14.83
N ALA A 58 -3.73 -20.79 14.05
CA ALA A 58 -3.05 -20.10 12.97
C ALA A 58 -3.68 -18.74 12.68
N VAL A 59 -2.92 -17.88 12.03
CA VAL A 59 -3.42 -16.64 11.43
C VAL A 59 -2.98 -16.57 9.97
N LEU A 60 -3.89 -16.14 9.11
CA LEU A 60 -3.70 -15.91 7.69
C LEU A 60 -4.18 -14.49 7.38
N TYR A 61 -3.32 -13.66 6.80
CA TYR A 61 -3.65 -12.28 6.44
C TYR A 61 -2.94 -11.89 5.15
N GLY A 62 -3.43 -10.88 4.45
CA GLY A 62 -2.87 -10.50 3.15
C GLY A 62 -3.58 -9.33 2.51
N SER A 63 -3.10 -8.93 1.34
CA SER A 63 -3.62 -7.83 0.54
C SER A 63 -3.83 -8.24 -0.92
N ASP A 64 -4.76 -7.56 -1.58
CA ASP A 64 -4.95 -7.54 -3.02
C ASP A 64 -5.06 -6.07 -3.45
N ASP A 65 -4.05 -5.56 -4.15
CA ASP A 65 -3.94 -4.17 -4.63
C ASP A 65 -4.62 -3.99 -6.01
N THR A 66 -4.97 -5.10 -6.69
CA THR A 66 -5.70 -5.05 -7.98
C THR A 66 -7.19 -4.87 -7.81
N ALA A 67 -7.65 -5.07 -6.59
CA ALA A 67 -9.03 -4.88 -6.29
C ALA A 67 -9.32 -3.39 -6.16
N ASP A 68 -9.92 -2.87 -7.22
CA ASP A 68 -10.94 -1.82 -7.16
C ASP A 68 -12.13 -2.40 -6.35
N PHE A 69 -11.89 -2.80 -5.09
CA PHE A 69 -12.92 -3.27 -4.17
C PHE A 69 -13.87 -2.10 -4.03
N GLY A 70 -15.02 -2.19 -4.68
CA GLY A 70 -16.05 -1.17 -4.56
C GLY A 70 -16.41 -0.99 -3.09
N GLU A 71 -15.90 0.06 -2.47
CA GLU A 71 -16.31 0.70 -1.21
C GLU A 71 -16.54 -0.21 0.02
N SER A 72 -16.34 -1.53 -0.02
CA SER A 72 -16.99 -2.47 0.92
C SER A 72 -16.07 -3.22 1.89
N VAL A 73 -14.79 -3.48 1.55
CA VAL A 73 -13.83 -4.10 2.47
C VAL A 73 -13.17 -3.05 3.38
N ASP A 74 -12.91 -1.86 2.85
CA ASP A 74 -12.38 -0.69 3.59
C ASP A 74 -13.32 -0.20 4.71
N GLU A 75 -14.59 -0.64 4.72
CA GLU A 75 -15.59 -0.33 5.74
C GLU A 75 -15.61 -1.34 6.91
N ILE A 76 -14.74 -2.35 6.89
CA ILE A 76 -14.78 -3.47 7.83
C ILE A 76 -13.56 -3.43 8.76
N ASP A 77 -13.80 -3.34 10.07
CA ASP A 77 -12.78 -3.66 11.07
C ASP A 77 -12.44 -5.16 11.00
N LEU A 78 -11.36 -5.49 10.29
CA LEU A 78 -10.88 -6.85 10.07
C LEU A 78 -10.52 -7.59 11.38
N LEU A 79 -10.31 -6.85 12.48
CA LEU A 79 -9.92 -7.38 13.78
C LEU A 79 -11.07 -7.32 14.81
N ALA A 80 -12.28 -6.94 14.39
CA ALA A 80 -13.44 -6.91 15.29
C ALA A 80 -13.72 -8.30 15.89
N GLY A 81 -13.65 -8.39 17.21
CA GLY A 81 -13.85 -9.65 17.95
C GLY A 81 -12.73 -10.67 17.76
N ALA A 82 -11.56 -10.24 17.28
CA ALA A 82 -10.38 -11.06 17.14
C ALA A 82 -9.93 -11.66 18.49
N PRO A 83 -9.54 -12.94 18.54
CA PRO A 83 -9.01 -13.55 19.76
C PRO A 83 -7.76 -12.85 20.32
N ASP A 84 -7.62 -12.85 21.64
CA ASP A 84 -6.52 -12.22 22.40
C ASP A 84 -5.13 -12.86 22.15
N TRP A 85 -5.11 -14.10 21.65
CA TRP A 85 -3.88 -14.82 21.31
C TRP A 85 -3.27 -14.40 19.97
N LEU A 86 -4.00 -13.63 19.16
CA LEU A 86 -3.48 -13.13 17.89
C LEU A 86 -2.34 -12.13 18.11
N PRO A 87 -1.42 -11.98 17.15
CA PRO A 87 -0.39 -10.94 17.17
C PRO A 87 -1.01 -9.56 16.86
N LEU A 88 -1.93 -9.10 17.72
CA LEU A 88 -2.75 -7.90 17.49
C LEU A 88 -1.94 -6.64 17.20
N PRO A 89 -0.83 -6.32 17.89
CA PRO A 89 -0.05 -5.12 17.56
C PRO A 89 0.49 -5.11 16.13
N ASP A 90 0.92 -6.28 15.63
CA ASP A 90 1.45 -6.40 14.27
C ASP A 90 0.31 -6.28 13.25
N LEU A 91 -0.82 -6.93 13.51
CA LEU A 91 -2.00 -6.90 12.64
C LEU A 91 -2.65 -5.51 12.59
N ILE A 92 -2.78 -4.82 13.73
CA ILE A 92 -3.33 -3.45 13.81
C ILE A 92 -2.48 -2.52 12.96
N ARG A 93 -1.15 -2.59 13.09
CA ARG A 93 -0.25 -1.78 12.26
C ARG A 93 -0.41 -2.10 10.78
N CYS A 94 -0.53 -3.37 10.40
CA CYS A 94 -0.79 -3.76 9.01
C CYS A 94 -2.12 -3.20 8.48
N THR A 95 -3.19 -3.23 9.28
CA THR A 95 -4.50 -2.68 8.90
C THR A 95 -4.45 -1.15 8.78
N GLU A 96 -3.81 -0.45 9.71
CA GLU A 96 -3.68 1.02 9.71
C GLU A 96 -2.83 1.54 8.54
N GLU A 97 -1.82 0.77 8.11
CA GLU A 97 -0.99 1.08 6.95
C GLU A 97 -1.66 0.70 5.61
N GLY A 98 -2.89 0.16 5.63
CA GLY A 98 -3.61 -0.27 4.43
C GLY A 98 -2.98 -1.48 3.73
N ARG A 99 -2.15 -2.26 4.43
CA ARG A 99 -1.38 -3.39 3.87
C ARG A 99 -2.09 -4.73 3.96
N VAL A 100 -3.33 -4.76 4.45
CA VAL A 100 -4.13 -5.98 4.53
C VAL A 100 -5.59 -5.70 4.19
N THR A 101 -6.16 -6.55 3.35
CA THR A 101 -7.57 -6.54 2.95
C THR A 101 -8.33 -7.72 3.56
N PHE A 102 -7.63 -8.68 4.16
CA PHE A 102 -8.26 -9.79 4.88
C PHE A 102 -7.43 -10.27 6.08
N VAL A 103 -8.14 -10.75 7.10
CA VAL A 103 -7.56 -11.47 8.26
C VAL A 103 -8.45 -12.65 8.63
N TYR A 104 -7.86 -13.83 8.69
CA TYR A 104 -8.48 -15.08 9.12
C TYR A 104 -7.69 -15.69 10.28
N TRP A 105 -8.41 -16.29 11.22
CA TRP A 105 -7.81 -17.01 12.35
C TRP A 105 -8.40 -18.41 12.47
N TYR A 106 -7.54 -19.37 12.82
CA TYR A 106 -7.89 -20.78 12.99
C TYR A 106 -7.83 -21.17 14.46
N ASP A 107 -8.91 -21.75 14.97
CA ASP A 107 -8.98 -22.44 16.26
C ASP A 107 -9.98 -23.61 16.14
N GLY A 108 -9.50 -24.75 15.64
CA GLY A 108 -10.35 -25.89 15.26
C GLY A 108 -11.27 -25.62 14.06
N GLY A 109 -10.99 -24.57 13.30
CA GLY A 109 -11.71 -24.12 12.12
C GLY A 109 -11.46 -22.64 11.83
N TRP A 110 -11.47 -22.27 10.54
CA TRP A 110 -11.24 -20.89 10.13
C TRP A 110 -12.41 -19.99 10.45
N SER A 111 -12.10 -18.81 10.98
CA SER A 111 -13.03 -17.73 11.27
C SER A 111 -12.44 -16.40 10.81
N ARG A 112 -13.31 -15.45 10.54
CA ARG A 112 -12.98 -14.04 10.33
C ARG A 112 -14.17 -13.19 10.76
N VAL A 113 -13.98 -11.87 10.76
CA VAL A 113 -15.09 -10.92 10.89
C VAL A 113 -16.15 -11.17 9.79
N PRO A 114 -17.46 -11.09 10.09
CA PRO A 114 -18.50 -11.15 9.08
C PRO A 114 -18.35 -10.01 8.07
N TYR A 115 -18.49 -10.32 6.78
CA TYR A 115 -18.55 -9.28 5.74
C TYR A 115 -19.99 -9.07 5.30
N PRO A 116 -20.31 -7.89 4.74
CA PRO A 116 -21.55 -7.70 3.98
C PRO A 116 -21.68 -8.73 2.85
N ASP A 117 -22.92 -9.10 2.53
CA ASP A 117 -23.21 -10.08 1.48
C ASP A 117 -22.59 -9.66 0.13
N GLY A 118 -21.90 -10.59 -0.53
CA GLY A 118 -21.26 -10.34 -1.83
C GLY A 118 -19.87 -9.68 -1.76
N THR A 119 -19.37 -9.39 -0.56
CA THR A 119 -18.01 -8.85 -0.38
C THR A 119 -16.97 -9.94 -0.60
N GLU A 120 -16.09 -9.73 -1.58
CA GLU A 120 -14.86 -10.49 -1.77
C GLU A 120 -13.69 -9.70 -1.18
N ASP A 121 -12.73 -10.38 -0.53
CA ASP A 121 -11.62 -9.74 0.19
C ASP A 121 -10.25 -9.95 -0.46
N GLY A 122 -10.23 -10.57 -1.65
CA GLY A 122 -9.01 -10.82 -2.40
C GLY A 122 -8.24 -12.06 -1.99
N LEU A 123 -8.67 -12.82 -0.96
CA LEU A 123 -7.96 -14.04 -0.53
C LEU A 123 -7.68 -15.00 -1.70
N ARG A 124 -8.66 -15.18 -2.59
CA ARG A 124 -8.53 -16.06 -3.76
C ARG A 124 -7.62 -15.50 -4.85
N MET A 125 -7.48 -14.19 -4.97
CA MET A 125 -6.55 -13.58 -5.91
C MET A 125 -5.13 -13.66 -5.37
N ALA A 126 -4.93 -13.20 -4.13
CA ALA A 126 -3.63 -13.15 -3.48
C ALA A 126 -3.01 -14.54 -3.25
N LEU A 127 -3.82 -15.54 -2.83
CA LEU A 127 -3.29 -16.81 -2.32
C LEU A 127 -3.86 -18.05 -3.00
N ASN A 128 -4.36 -17.95 -4.24
CA ASN A 128 -4.97 -19.08 -4.95
C ASN A 128 -4.10 -20.35 -4.91
N GLY A 129 -2.78 -20.19 -5.09
CA GLY A 129 -1.80 -21.25 -5.18
C GLY A 129 -1.81 -22.25 -4.02
N ILE A 130 -2.25 -21.84 -2.83
CA ILE A 130 -2.25 -22.72 -1.64
C ILE A 130 -3.65 -23.19 -1.22
N LEU A 131 -4.72 -22.61 -1.77
CA LEU A 131 -6.09 -22.87 -1.31
C LEU A 131 -6.59 -24.25 -1.74
N THR A 132 -6.12 -24.78 -2.87
CA THR A 132 -6.52 -26.11 -3.35
C THR A 132 -5.31 -26.90 -3.83
N ALA A 133 -5.42 -28.24 -3.81
CA ALA A 133 -4.37 -29.10 -4.38
C ALA A 133 -4.22 -28.87 -5.89
N GLU A 134 -5.30 -28.54 -6.59
CA GLU A 134 -5.27 -28.22 -8.02
C GLU A 134 -4.53 -26.92 -8.32
N SER A 135 -4.79 -25.87 -7.53
CA SER A 135 -4.05 -24.61 -7.65
C SER A 135 -2.58 -24.79 -7.29
N ALA A 136 -2.26 -25.53 -6.21
CA ALA A 136 -0.88 -25.80 -5.82
C ALA A 136 -0.10 -26.58 -6.90
N ARG A 137 -0.76 -27.57 -7.52
CA ARG A 137 -0.18 -28.30 -8.65
C ARG A 137 0.07 -27.36 -9.83
N ARG A 138 -0.87 -26.45 -10.13
CA ARG A 138 -0.72 -25.47 -11.20
C ARG A 138 0.46 -24.54 -10.94
N GLU A 139 0.62 -24.02 -9.72
CA GLU A 139 1.81 -23.24 -9.34
C GLU A 139 3.09 -24.03 -9.58
N LEU A 140 3.18 -25.28 -9.13
CA LEU A 140 4.36 -26.12 -9.37
C LEU A 140 4.63 -26.40 -10.87
N LEU A 141 3.60 -26.37 -11.71
CA LEU A 141 3.77 -26.46 -13.17
C LEU A 141 4.32 -25.15 -13.73
N GLU A 142 3.85 -23.99 -13.25
CA GLU A 142 4.42 -22.67 -13.59
C GLU A 142 5.90 -22.60 -13.20
N VAL A 143 6.27 -23.09 -12.01
CA VAL A 143 7.68 -23.20 -11.58
C VAL A 143 8.52 -23.97 -12.59
N VAL A 144 8.00 -25.08 -13.14
CA VAL A 144 8.76 -25.88 -14.12
C VAL A 144 8.82 -25.21 -15.50
N PHE A 145 7.68 -24.78 -16.02
CA PHE A 145 7.56 -24.37 -17.42
C PHE A 145 7.90 -22.90 -17.66
N CYS A 146 7.57 -22.02 -16.72
CA CYS A 146 7.83 -20.59 -16.83
C CYS A 146 9.15 -20.24 -16.16
N GLU A 147 9.26 -20.45 -14.85
CA GLU A 147 10.47 -20.07 -14.09
C GLU A 147 11.67 -20.94 -14.48
N GLY A 148 11.47 -22.25 -14.57
CA GLY A 148 12.46 -23.19 -15.08
C GLY A 148 12.69 -23.11 -16.60
N GLN A 149 11.93 -22.27 -17.32
CA GLN A 149 11.99 -22.10 -18.77
C GLN A 149 11.98 -23.44 -19.54
N HIS A 150 11.25 -24.44 -19.04
CA HIS A 150 11.18 -25.76 -19.63
C HIS A 150 10.06 -25.85 -20.64
N GLU A 151 10.39 -26.05 -21.92
CA GLU A 151 9.38 -26.30 -22.95
C GLU A 151 9.07 -27.80 -23.03
N PRO A 152 7.83 -28.23 -22.75
CA PRO A 152 7.47 -29.65 -22.84
C PRO A 152 7.47 -30.13 -24.28
N GLN A 153 8.06 -31.29 -24.54
CA GLN A 153 8.17 -31.92 -25.85
C GLN A 153 6.81 -32.43 -26.36
N ASP A 154 5.98 -32.96 -25.46
CA ASP A 154 4.69 -33.53 -25.77
C ASP A 154 3.71 -33.53 -24.56
N ASP A 155 2.46 -33.94 -24.80
CA ASP A 155 1.43 -34.04 -23.76
C ASP A 155 1.72 -35.14 -22.70
N PRO A 156 2.32 -36.30 -23.05
CA PRO A 156 2.84 -37.24 -22.07
C PRO A 156 3.84 -36.64 -21.08
N GLU A 157 4.76 -35.79 -21.54
CA GLU A 157 5.70 -35.10 -20.66
C GLU A 157 4.97 -34.17 -19.68
N LYS A 158 4.04 -33.33 -20.17
CA LYS A 158 3.22 -32.47 -19.30
C LYS A 158 2.50 -33.27 -18.22
N SER A 159 1.94 -34.43 -18.59
CA SER A 159 1.28 -35.35 -17.66
C SER A 159 2.26 -35.93 -16.63
N ALA A 160 3.50 -36.22 -17.03
CA ALA A 160 4.54 -36.69 -16.12
C ALA A 160 5.01 -35.60 -15.14
N VAL A 161 5.10 -34.33 -15.57
CA VAL A 161 5.39 -33.19 -14.69
C VAL A 161 4.26 -33.00 -13.68
N SER A 162 3.01 -33.03 -14.14
CA SER A 162 1.81 -32.96 -13.31
C SER A 162 1.81 -34.03 -12.21
N ALA A 163 2.09 -35.29 -12.58
CA ALA A 163 2.21 -36.38 -11.62
C ALA A 163 3.40 -36.23 -10.66
N ALA A 164 4.48 -35.56 -11.07
CA ALA A 164 5.61 -35.25 -10.19
C ALA A 164 5.27 -34.16 -9.19
N ALA A 165 4.52 -33.13 -9.60
CA ALA A 165 4.00 -32.09 -8.72
C ALA A 165 3.06 -32.69 -7.65
N ASP A 166 2.14 -33.57 -8.04
CA ASP A 166 1.27 -34.29 -7.09
C ASP A 166 2.07 -35.13 -6.08
N ARG A 167 3.16 -35.78 -6.52
CA ARG A 167 4.06 -36.53 -5.61
C ARG A 167 4.77 -35.61 -4.63
N LEU A 168 5.22 -34.43 -5.07
CA LEU A 168 5.86 -33.46 -4.19
C LEU A 168 4.87 -32.93 -3.14
N LEU A 169 3.65 -32.60 -3.54
CA LEU A 169 2.60 -32.17 -2.62
C LEU A 169 2.24 -33.26 -1.59
N ALA A 170 2.10 -34.51 -2.03
CA ALA A 170 1.86 -35.65 -1.13
C ALA A 170 3.04 -35.90 -0.17
N ALA A 171 4.29 -35.68 -0.63
CA ALA A 171 5.47 -35.75 0.21
C ALA A 171 5.49 -34.61 1.24
N ALA A 172 5.11 -33.39 0.85
CA ALA A 172 4.99 -32.26 1.78
C ALA A 172 3.93 -32.51 2.86
N ASP A 173 2.73 -32.97 2.48
CA ASP A 173 1.65 -33.30 3.41
C ASP A 173 2.05 -34.39 4.41
N SER A 174 2.88 -35.34 3.99
CA SER A 174 3.37 -36.44 4.83
C SER A 174 4.72 -36.16 5.52
N ARG A 175 5.25 -34.94 5.38
CA ARG A 175 6.57 -34.51 5.90
C ARG A 175 7.71 -35.46 5.48
N SER A 176 7.69 -35.86 4.22
CA SER A 176 8.65 -36.79 3.62
C SER A 176 9.34 -36.23 2.37
N VAL A 177 9.35 -34.90 2.20
CA VAL A 177 10.08 -34.26 1.10
C VAL A 177 11.56 -34.65 1.18
N ASP A 178 12.05 -35.20 0.08
CA ASP A 178 13.41 -35.68 -0.06
C ASP A 178 14.00 -35.30 -1.43
N ARG A 179 15.26 -35.67 -1.64
CA ARG A 179 15.96 -35.40 -2.90
C ARG A 179 15.23 -36.00 -4.10
N ALA A 180 14.60 -37.16 -3.95
CA ALA A 180 13.92 -37.84 -5.07
C ALA A 180 12.63 -37.12 -5.46
N ALA A 181 11.89 -36.55 -4.51
CA ALA A 181 10.71 -35.74 -4.77
C ALA A 181 11.06 -34.49 -5.59
N LEU A 182 12.04 -33.69 -5.14
CA LEU A 182 12.47 -32.46 -5.85
C LEU A 182 13.11 -32.77 -7.20
N HIS A 183 14.06 -33.72 -7.26
CA HIS A 183 14.66 -34.15 -8.52
C HIS A 183 13.61 -34.73 -9.49
N GLY A 184 12.59 -35.40 -8.96
CA GLY A 184 11.47 -35.91 -9.75
C GLY A 184 10.65 -34.82 -10.44
N LEU A 185 10.60 -33.61 -9.88
CA LEU A 185 9.94 -32.44 -10.46
C LEU A 185 10.88 -31.59 -11.33
N LEU A 186 12.11 -31.35 -10.88
CA LEU A 186 12.98 -30.33 -11.47
C LEU A 186 14.19 -30.89 -12.23
N GLY A 187 14.47 -32.20 -12.14
CA GLY A 187 15.60 -32.82 -12.84
C GLY A 187 15.48 -32.83 -14.38
N ARG A 188 14.37 -32.33 -14.93
CA ARG A 188 14.14 -32.15 -16.38
C ARG A 188 14.43 -30.73 -16.87
N VAL A 189 14.53 -29.75 -15.96
CA VAL A 189 14.80 -28.34 -16.28
C VAL A 189 16.23 -28.21 -16.81
N GLN A 190 16.39 -27.56 -17.96
CA GLN A 190 17.69 -27.43 -18.65
C GLN A 190 18.25 -26.00 -18.66
N ALA A 191 17.47 -25.02 -18.22
CA ALA A 191 17.82 -23.60 -18.31
C ALA A 191 18.98 -23.17 -17.38
N GLY A 192 19.33 -23.98 -16.38
CA GLY A 192 20.41 -23.71 -15.44
C GLY A 192 20.71 -24.88 -14.50
N PRO A 193 21.78 -24.78 -13.69
CA PRO A 193 22.05 -25.76 -12.64
C PRO A 193 20.98 -25.64 -11.53
N VAL A 194 20.26 -26.73 -11.28
CA VAL A 194 19.34 -26.83 -10.14
C VAL A 194 20.10 -27.10 -8.84
N ASP A 195 19.75 -26.40 -7.76
CA ASP A 195 20.28 -26.66 -6.41
C ASP A 195 19.27 -27.43 -5.55
N ILE A 196 19.26 -28.75 -5.72
CA ILE A 196 18.40 -29.63 -4.91
C ILE A 196 18.70 -29.50 -3.41
N CYS A 197 19.93 -29.13 -3.02
CA CYS A 197 20.26 -28.98 -1.60
C CYS A 197 19.58 -27.75 -1.02
N GLU A 198 19.54 -26.64 -1.75
CA GLU A 198 18.84 -25.43 -1.33
C GLU A 198 17.33 -25.67 -1.18
N GLY A 199 16.71 -26.34 -2.16
CA GLY A 199 15.30 -26.74 -2.03
C GLY A 199 15.02 -27.61 -0.82
N LEU A 200 15.93 -28.52 -0.45
CA LEU A 200 15.80 -29.33 0.76
C LEU A 200 15.98 -28.52 2.05
N LEU A 201 16.84 -27.49 2.05
CA LEU A 201 16.99 -26.59 3.18
C LEU A 201 15.70 -25.79 3.42
N VAL A 202 15.09 -25.26 2.36
CA VAL A 202 13.79 -24.59 2.44
C VAL A 202 12.70 -25.56 2.88
N ALA A 203 12.61 -26.76 2.29
CA ALA A 203 11.65 -27.78 2.72
C ALA A 203 11.81 -28.14 4.21
N ALA A 204 13.04 -28.23 4.72
CA ALA A 204 13.31 -28.47 6.13
C ALA A 204 12.89 -27.28 7.02
N ALA A 205 13.10 -26.04 6.57
CA ALA A 205 12.69 -24.84 7.30
C ALA A 205 11.15 -24.77 7.47
N PHE A 206 10.41 -25.21 6.45
CA PHE A 206 8.94 -25.36 6.50
C PHE A 206 8.46 -26.60 7.28
N GLY A 207 9.36 -27.49 7.73
CA GLY A 207 8.98 -28.70 8.46
C GLY A 207 8.53 -29.87 7.59
N LEU A 208 8.88 -29.89 6.30
CA LEU A 208 8.38 -30.85 5.31
C LEU A 208 9.24 -32.10 5.14
N THR A 209 10.37 -32.20 5.84
CA THR A 209 11.25 -33.36 5.83
C THR A 209 11.04 -34.22 7.09
N ALA A 210 11.45 -35.50 7.04
CA ALA A 210 11.18 -36.46 8.11
C ALA A 210 11.76 -36.09 9.49
N ALA A 211 12.78 -35.23 9.54
CA ALA A 211 13.46 -34.81 10.77
C ALA A 211 13.12 -33.36 11.19
N SER A 212 12.28 -32.67 10.43
CA SER A 212 11.94 -31.26 10.66
C SER A 212 10.52 -31.12 11.22
N THR A 213 10.30 -30.02 11.93
CA THR A 213 8.97 -29.64 12.44
C THR A 213 8.60 -28.28 11.87
N PRO A 214 7.33 -28.03 11.51
CA PRO A 214 6.89 -26.72 11.07
C PRO A 214 7.20 -25.64 12.11
N PRO A 215 7.52 -24.41 11.67
CA PRO A 215 7.73 -23.30 12.59
C PRO A 215 6.41 -22.95 13.26
N VAL A 216 6.36 -23.06 14.59
CA VAL A 216 5.19 -22.71 15.41
C VAL A 216 5.57 -21.59 16.36
N ALA A 217 4.82 -20.50 16.32
CA ALA A 217 5.03 -19.36 17.20
C ALA A 217 4.34 -19.54 18.54
N VAL A 218 5.00 -19.13 19.61
CA VAL A 218 4.39 -19.02 20.94
C VAL A 218 3.38 -17.87 20.92
N PRO A 219 2.13 -18.06 21.39
CA PRO A 219 1.15 -17.00 21.51
C PRO A 219 1.71 -15.83 22.31
N ARG A 220 1.68 -14.62 21.74
CA ARG A 220 1.84 -13.41 22.54
C ARG A 220 0.48 -13.11 23.15
N GLN A 221 0.40 -13.06 24.48
CA GLN A 221 -0.75 -12.46 25.14
C GLN A 221 -0.70 -10.96 24.87
N ALA A 222 -1.46 -10.51 23.87
CA ALA A 222 -1.90 -9.14 23.81
C ALA A 222 -3.16 -9.04 24.68
N GLY A 223 -3.36 -7.91 25.37
CA GLY A 223 -4.68 -7.63 25.94
C GLY A 223 -5.75 -7.67 24.85
N PRO A 224 -7.04 -7.74 25.20
CA PRO A 224 -8.10 -7.66 24.20
C PRO A 224 -7.85 -6.44 23.29
N PRO A 225 -8.05 -6.58 21.97
CA PRO A 225 -7.97 -5.41 21.10
C PRO A 225 -8.92 -4.36 21.67
N PRO A 226 -8.54 -3.08 21.70
CA PRO A 226 -9.49 -2.07 22.13
C PRO A 226 -10.71 -2.19 21.20
N ASP A 227 -11.92 -2.23 21.78
CA ASP A 227 -13.19 -2.16 21.03
C ASP A 227 -13.24 -0.80 20.32
N ARG A 228 -12.52 -0.68 19.21
CA ARG A 228 -12.44 0.51 18.37
C ARG A 228 -13.26 0.22 17.13
N ILE A 229 -14.58 0.29 17.31
CA ILE A 229 -15.48 0.33 16.16
C ILE A 229 -15.16 1.62 15.40
N GLN A 230 -14.72 1.48 14.15
CA GLN A 230 -14.56 2.63 13.26
C GLN A 230 -15.93 3.29 13.08
N VAL A 231 -16.04 4.56 13.50
CA VAL A 231 -17.28 5.35 13.43
C VAL A 231 -17.28 6.34 12.26
N LEU A 232 -16.12 6.60 11.67
CA LEU A 232 -15.96 7.43 10.46
C LEU A 232 -15.08 6.74 9.44
N ARG A 233 -15.47 6.83 8.17
CA ARG A 233 -14.68 6.36 7.03
C ARG A 233 -13.62 7.37 6.64
N ASP A 234 -12.54 6.89 6.06
CA ASP A 234 -11.48 7.73 5.47
C ASP A 234 -12.02 8.79 4.53
N ARG A 235 -12.93 8.41 3.63
CA ARG A 235 -13.60 9.35 2.72
C ARG A 235 -14.41 10.41 3.46
N GLN A 236 -15.10 10.04 4.54
CA GLN A 236 -15.90 10.99 5.32
C GLN A 236 -14.99 11.99 6.04
N VAL A 237 -13.85 11.53 6.54
CA VAL A 237 -12.83 12.41 7.13
C VAL A 237 -12.20 13.29 6.06
N ASP A 238 -11.91 12.77 4.87
CA ASP A 238 -11.38 13.56 3.75
C ASP A 238 -12.38 14.64 3.27
N GLU A 239 -13.66 14.30 3.16
CA GLU A 239 -14.72 15.26 2.79
C GLU A 239 -14.92 16.32 3.87
N LEU A 240 -14.95 15.91 5.14
CA LEU A 240 -15.03 16.83 6.27
C LEU A 240 -13.80 17.77 6.30
N LEU A 241 -12.60 17.20 6.23
CA LEU A 241 -11.35 17.96 6.23
C LEU A 241 -11.32 18.95 5.08
N TRP A 242 -11.70 18.53 3.88
CA TRP A 242 -11.78 19.42 2.72
C TRP A 242 -12.72 20.61 2.97
N ASN A 243 -13.94 20.35 3.46
CA ASN A 243 -14.90 21.41 3.75
C ASN A 243 -14.39 22.37 4.84
N VAL A 244 -13.79 21.82 5.90
CA VAL A 244 -13.26 22.61 7.00
C VAL A 244 -12.04 23.44 6.55
N VAL A 245 -11.16 22.90 5.72
CA VAL A 245 -10.00 23.63 5.17
C VAL A 245 -10.45 24.76 4.23
N GLN A 246 -11.53 24.56 3.47
CA GLN A 246 -12.12 25.60 2.61
C GLN A 246 -12.69 26.77 3.42
N GLU A 247 -13.32 26.48 4.56
CA GLU A 247 -13.91 27.50 5.44
C GLU A 247 -12.92 28.07 6.46
N ALA A 248 -11.71 27.50 6.56
CA ALA A 248 -10.73 27.89 7.55
C ALA A 248 -10.21 29.32 7.30
N ALA A 249 -10.02 30.05 8.39
CA ALA A 249 -9.29 31.32 8.35
C ALA A 249 -7.78 31.05 8.28
N GLU A 250 -7.09 31.78 7.41
CA GLU A 250 -5.64 31.76 7.31
C GLU A 250 -5.02 32.43 8.54
N LEU A 251 -4.13 31.72 9.25
CA LEU A 251 -3.43 32.32 10.39
C LEU A 251 -2.41 33.35 9.91
N SER A 252 -2.31 34.48 10.62
CA SER A 252 -1.36 35.53 10.27
C SER A 252 0.08 35.07 10.50
N ARG A 253 0.92 35.22 9.47
CA ARG A 253 2.35 34.89 9.49
C ARG A 253 3.18 35.97 8.79
N PRO A 254 4.46 36.14 9.15
CA PRO A 254 5.38 36.99 8.38
C PRO A 254 5.49 36.50 6.94
N MET A 255 5.41 37.43 5.99
CA MET A 255 5.64 37.10 4.58
C MET A 255 7.13 36.82 4.33
N PRO A 256 7.48 35.76 3.58
CA PRO A 256 8.85 35.54 3.14
C PRO A 256 9.39 36.76 2.38
N ALA A 257 10.63 37.15 2.66
CA ALA A 257 11.28 38.23 1.93
C ALA A 257 11.51 37.79 0.46
N PRO A 258 11.32 38.68 -0.53
CA PRO A 258 11.59 38.33 -1.92
C PRO A 258 13.04 37.88 -2.12
N GLY A 259 13.20 36.66 -2.66
CA GLY A 259 14.48 36.03 -2.93
C GLY A 259 14.74 35.76 -4.42
N PRO A 260 15.95 35.28 -4.78
CA PRO A 260 16.29 34.96 -6.17
C PRO A 260 15.39 33.87 -6.76
N GLU A 261 14.94 32.89 -5.96
CA GLU A 261 14.02 31.84 -6.39
C GLU A 261 12.66 32.42 -6.82
N LEU A 262 12.17 33.43 -6.10
CA LEU A 262 10.91 34.10 -6.44
C LEU A 262 11.07 34.90 -7.74
N ALA A 263 12.19 35.60 -7.90
CA ALA A 263 12.48 36.36 -9.10
C ALA A 263 12.55 35.45 -10.34
N GLU A 264 13.15 34.27 -10.22
CA GLU A 264 13.18 33.27 -11.30
C GLU A 264 11.77 32.79 -11.68
N LEU A 265 10.92 32.48 -10.69
CA LEU A 265 9.54 32.04 -10.96
C LEU A 265 8.72 33.15 -11.62
N VAL A 266 8.80 34.39 -11.13
CA VAL A 266 8.09 35.55 -11.71
C VAL A 266 8.52 35.79 -13.16
N GLU A 267 9.81 35.73 -13.45
CA GLU A 267 10.32 35.91 -14.80
C GLU A 267 9.86 34.78 -15.73
N TRP A 268 9.81 33.55 -15.24
CA TRP A 268 9.26 32.41 -15.97
C TRP A 268 7.77 32.59 -16.29
N VAL A 269 6.98 33.13 -15.36
CA VAL A 269 5.56 33.45 -15.56
C VAL A 269 5.40 34.60 -16.57
N ARG A 270 6.21 35.65 -16.48
CA ARG A 270 6.20 36.82 -17.38
C ARG A 270 6.50 36.48 -18.83
N LYS A 271 7.47 35.61 -19.08
CA LYS A 271 7.79 35.11 -20.44
C LYS A 271 6.62 34.38 -21.11
N ARG A 272 5.60 34.02 -20.34
CA ARG A 272 4.41 33.30 -20.80
C ARG A 272 3.14 34.14 -20.70
N ALA A 273 3.27 35.44 -20.44
CA ALA A 273 2.15 36.37 -20.48
C ALA A 273 1.60 36.50 -21.91
N GLY A 274 0.29 36.70 -22.00
CA GLY A 274 -0.40 36.92 -23.27
C GLY A 274 -0.05 38.27 -23.89
N ALA A 275 -0.67 38.58 -25.03
CA ALA A 275 -0.50 39.87 -25.71
C ALA A 275 -0.92 41.08 -24.86
N ASP A 276 -1.73 40.87 -23.82
CA ASP A 276 -2.14 41.89 -22.84
C ASP A 276 -1.12 42.06 -21.70
N GLY A 277 -0.01 41.31 -21.73
CA GLY A 277 1.05 41.37 -20.72
C GLY A 277 0.67 40.74 -19.38
N ARG A 278 -0.49 40.05 -19.28
CA ARG A 278 -0.96 39.45 -18.03
C ARG A 278 -0.77 37.93 -18.03
N CYS A 279 -0.44 37.39 -16.87
CA CYS A 279 -0.34 35.95 -16.65
C CYS A 279 -0.63 35.64 -15.19
N SER A 280 -1.51 34.67 -14.93
CA SER A 280 -1.75 34.07 -13.61
C SER A 280 -1.29 32.62 -13.65
N ARG A 281 -0.59 32.19 -12.60
CA ARG A 281 -0.21 30.78 -12.42
C ARG A 281 -0.47 30.32 -11.00
N LEU A 282 -1.14 29.17 -10.92
CA LEU A 282 -1.52 28.51 -9.68
C LEU A 282 -0.72 27.24 -9.42
N PHE A 283 -0.24 27.07 -8.20
CA PHE A 283 0.38 25.82 -7.77
C PHE A 283 -0.08 25.40 -6.38
N ARG A 284 -0.25 24.09 -6.21
CA ARG A 284 -0.33 23.41 -4.92
C ARG A 284 0.96 22.67 -4.68
N VAL A 285 1.47 22.73 -3.45
CA VAL A 285 2.63 21.94 -3.01
C VAL A 285 2.31 21.21 -1.72
N LEU A 286 2.47 19.88 -1.73
CA LEU A 286 2.30 19.02 -0.56
C LEU A 286 3.43 17.99 -0.54
N ASP A 287 4.26 18.05 0.50
CA ASP A 287 5.43 17.18 0.67
C ASP A 287 6.31 17.10 -0.60
N GLY A 288 6.59 18.26 -1.21
CA GLY A 288 7.39 18.36 -2.44
C GLY A 288 6.68 17.91 -3.73
N GLU A 289 5.49 17.32 -3.66
CA GLU A 289 4.65 17.14 -4.86
C GLU A 289 4.07 18.49 -5.26
N VAL A 290 4.37 18.93 -6.48
CA VAL A 290 3.83 20.16 -7.05
C VAL A 290 2.78 19.79 -8.09
N LYS A 291 1.58 20.33 -7.93
CA LYS A 291 0.53 20.29 -8.96
C LYS A 291 0.24 21.70 -9.45
N GLN A 292 0.28 21.86 -10.77
CA GLN A 292 -0.16 23.07 -11.45
C GLN A 292 -1.62 22.90 -11.90
N ARG A 293 -2.41 23.97 -11.85
CA ARG A 293 -3.80 23.92 -12.32
C ARG A 293 -3.86 23.74 -13.86
N PRO A 294 -4.64 22.77 -14.39
CA PRO A 294 -4.70 22.48 -15.84
C PRO A 294 -5.35 23.60 -16.67
N ASP A 295 -6.36 24.28 -16.11
CA ASP A 295 -7.25 25.19 -16.85
C ASP A 295 -6.59 26.50 -17.32
N GLU A 296 -5.34 26.77 -16.89
CA GLU A 296 -4.57 27.98 -17.25
C GLU A 296 -3.52 27.73 -18.35
N MET A 297 -3.54 26.58 -19.02
CA MET A 297 -2.68 26.31 -20.17
C MET A 297 -3.44 26.54 -21.50
N PRO A 298 -3.26 27.68 -22.20
CA PRO A 298 -3.22 27.58 -23.65
C PRO A 298 -2.13 26.57 -24.01
N GLN A 299 -2.32 25.78 -25.07
CA GLN A 299 -1.27 24.89 -25.59
C GLN A 299 -0.07 25.72 -26.05
N LEU A 300 0.78 26.11 -25.10
CA LEU A 300 2.00 26.85 -25.33
C LEU A 300 3.04 25.82 -25.73
N GLY A 301 3.41 25.85 -27.01
CA GLY A 301 4.59 25.14 -27.50
C GLY A 301 5.87 25.61 -26.78
N PRO A 302 6.99 24.88 -26.96
CA PRO A 302 8.27 25.33 -26.43
C PRO A 302 8.58 26.77 -26.89
N LEU A 303 9.14 27.59 -26.00
CA LEU A 303 9.70 28.88 -26.39
C LEU A 303 10.82 28.64 -27.41
N GLU A 304 10.91 29.47 -28.46
CA GLU A 304 11.83 29.29 -29.61
C GLU A 304 13.30 29.10 -29.18
N ASP A 305 13.69 29.58 -28.00
CA ASP A 305 15.05 29.58 -27.47
C ASP A 305 15.32 28.58 -26.33
N SER A 306 14.40 27.65 -26.01
CA SER A 306 14.59 26.69 -24.89
C SER A 306 14.66 25.23 -25.38
N PRO A 307 15.79 24.52 -25.20
CA PRO A 307 15.93 23.15 -25.67
C PRO A 307 15.09 22.19 -24.81
N ALA A 308 14.12 21.51 -25.43
CA ALA A 308 13.52 20.23 -25.04
C ALA A 308 12.94 20.04 -23.60
N SER A 309 12.96 21.03 -22.71
CA SER A 309 12.35 20.90 -21.38
C SER A 309 10.86 21.20 -21.43
N ASN A 310 10.03 20.24 -21.02
CA ASN A 310 8.59 20.40 -20.88
C ASN A 310 8.29 21.61 -19.98
N PRO A 311 7.54 22.64 -20.46
CA PRO A 311 7.23 23.83 -19.66
C PRO A 311 6.66 23.53 -18.28
N SER A 312 5.90 22.44 -18.15
CA SER A 312 5.35 22.00 -16.86
C SER A 312 6.43 21.49 -15.90
N GLU A 313 7.46 20.78 -16.39
CA GLU A 313 8.57 20.30 -15.57
C GLU A 313 9.44 21.46 -15.07
N GLU A 314 9.67 22.46 -15.92
CA GLU A 314 10.40 23.67 -15.53
C GLU A 314 9.65 24.45 -14.44
N ALA A 315 8.33 24.62 -14.58
CA ALA A 315 7.48 25.26 -13.57
C ALA A 315 7.54 24.51 -12.24
N ILE A 316 7.35 23.18 -12.27
CA ILE A 316 7.43 22.32 -11.09
C ILE A 316 8.79 22.48 -10.39
N ARG A 317 9.90 22.48 -11.14
CA ARG A 317 11.25 22.66 -10.59
C ARG A 317 11.41 24.02 -9.90
N LEU A 318 10.97 25.11 -10.54
CA LEU A 318 11.07 26.46 -9.97
C LEU A 318 10.24 26.59 -8.69
N VAL A 319 9.02 26.08 -8.71
CA VAL A 319 8.11 26.09 -7.56
C VAL A 319 8.67 25.26 -6.40
N ARG A 320 9.26 24.08 -6.67
CA ARG A 320 9.94 23.28 -5.62
C ARG A 320 11.10 24.03 -4.98
N ARG A 321 11.93 24.71 -5.78
CA ARG A 321 13.05 25.50 -5.27
C ARG A 321 12.57 26.63 -4.38
N LEU A 322 11.54 27.37 -4.82
CA LEU A 322 10.94 28.44 -4.04
C LEU A 322 10.34 27.91 -2.74
N TRP A 323 9.58 26.82 -2.82
CA TRP A 323 8.96 26.16 -1.67
C TRP A 323 10.00 25.78 -0.61
N ALA A 324 11.12 25.16 -1.02
CA ALA A 324 12.21 24.82 -0.12
C ALA A 324 12.95 26.05 0.46
N ALA A 325 13.14 27.10 -0.35
CA ALA A 325 13.83 28.32 0.08
C ALA A 325 13.01 29.15 1.08
N GLU A 326 11.68 29.08 1.00
CA GLU A 326 10.75 29.80 1.87
C GLU A 326 10.24 28.95 3.05
N ALA A 327 10.81 27.76 3.24
CA ALA A 327 10.53 26.90 4.38
C ALA A 327 10.94 27.58 5.68
N ASP A 328 10.03 27.64 6.65
CA ASP A 328 10.31 28.18 7.97
C ASP A 328 10.17 27.08 9.04
N PRO A 329 11.13 26.93 9.98
CA PRO A 329 11.08 25.87 10.99
C PRO A 329 9.96 26.06 12.03
N VAL A 330 9.36 27.25 12.12
CA VAL A 330 8.24 27.57 13.02
C VAL A 330 6.92 27.47 12.25
N TYR A 331 6.86 28.07 11.05
CA TYR A 331 5.61 28.20 10.29
C TYR A 331 5.33 27.07 9.30
N GLY A 332 6.34 26.26 8.98
CA GLY A 332 6.29 25.27 7.91
C GLY A 332 6.35 25.91 6.52
N HIS A 333 5.79 25.21 5.55
CA HIS A 333 5.69 25.64 4.17
C HIS A 333 4.28 26.09 3.82
N TRP A 334 4.18 26.95 2.81
CA TRP A 334 2.89 27.24 2.17
C TRP A 334 2.40 26.02 1.38
N LEU A 335 1.09 25.85 1.33
CA LEU A 335 0.38 24.78 0.61
C LEU A 335 -0.02 25.22 -0.80
N TYR A 336 -0.32 26.51 -0.96
CA TYR A 336 -0.71 27.11 -2.23
C TYR A 336 0.08 28.38 -2.50
N ILE A 337 0.37 28.59 -3.78
CA ILE A 337 0.92 29.85 -4.27
C ILE A 337 0.20 30.25 -5.56
N ARG A 338 -0.11 31.53 -5.64
CA ARG A 338 -0.56 32.19 -6.87
C ARG A 338 0.44 33.28 -7.23
N VAL A 339 0.90 33.26 -8.47
CA VAL A 339 1.78 34.30 -9.02
C VAL A 339 1.05 34.97 -10.17
N GLU A 340 0.78 36.26 -10.03
CA GLU A 340 0.21 37.08 -11.10
C GLU A 340 1.25 38.12 -11.54
N VAL A 341 1.35 38.32 -12.84
CA VAL A 341 2.21 39.35 -13.44
C VAL A 341 1.37 40.20 -14.38
N ASP A 342 1.71 41.48 -14.44
CA ASP A 342 1.15 42.44 -15.38
C ASP A 342 2.24 43.39 -15.91
N ALA A 343 1.84 44.45 -16.61
CA ALA A 343 2.77 45.43 -17.18
C ALA A 343 3.50 46.27 -16.11
N ASP A 344 2.94 46.40 -14.92
CA ASP A 344 3.40 47.31 -13.86
C ASP A 344 4.15 46.55 -12.74
N GLY A 345 4.04 45.23 -12.67
CA GLY A 345 4.74 44.43 -11.69
C GLY A 345 4.29 42.98 -11.58
N PHE A 346 4.25 42.48 -10.35
CA PHE A 346 3.79 41.14 -10.02
C PHE A 346 3.19 41.11 -8.60
N THR A 347 2.25 40.21 -8.36
CA THR A 347 1.69 39.89 -7.05
C THR A 347 1.92 38.41 -6.76
N VAL A 348 2.14 38.09 -5.49
CA VAL A 348 2.36 36.71 -5.03
C VAL A 348 1.61 36.50 -3.75
N ASP A 349 0.66 35.58 -3.81
CA ASP A 349 -0.12 35.20 -2.67
C ASP A 349 0.24 33.78 -2.23
N ARG A 350 0.29 33.55 -0.91
CA ARG A 350 0.64 32.27 -0.29
C ARG A 350 -0.44 31.89 0.72
N TRP A 351 -0.82 30.63 0.72
CA TRP A 351 -1.72 30.05 1.72
C TRP A 351 -1.10 28.84 2.37
N TYR A 352 -1.19 28.78 3.70
CA TYR A 352 -0.60 27.76 4.56
C TYR A 352 -1.66 26.89 5.22
N ASP A 353 -2.88 27.39 5.41
CA ASP A 353 -3.89 26.74 6.27
C ASP A 353 -5.21 26.47 5.58
N SER A 354 -5.63 27.38 4.70
CA SER A 354 -6.90 27.26 4.01
C SER A 354 -6.71 27.09 2.51
N SER A 355 -7.78 26.66 1.85
CA SER A 355 -7.81 26.57 0.41
C SER A 355 -8.54 27.82 -0.14
N PRO A 356 -7.83 28.71 -0.85
CA PRO A 356 -8.42 29.97 -1.30
C PRO A 356 -9.48 29.81 -2.38
N ASP A 357 -10.44 30.74 -2.48
CA ASP A 357 -11.59 30.66 -3.41
C ASP A 357 -11.21 30.43 -4.88
N TRP A 358 -10.04 30.93 -5.30
CA TRP A 358 -9.54 30.79 -6.67
C TRP A 358 -9.11 29.36 -7.02
N VAL A 359 -9.04 28.47 -6.04
CA VAL A 359 -8.62 27.08 -6.21
C VAL A 359 -9.67 26.25 -6.99
N GLY A 360 -10.96 26.59 -6.87
CA GLY A 360 -12.04 25.91 -7.60
C GLY A 360 -12.42 24.52 -7.05
N PRO A 361 -13.38 23.82 -7.69
CA PRO A 361 -14.00 22.60 -7.15
C PRO A 361 -13.07 21.36 -7.13
N VAL A 362 -13.46 20.43 -6.25
CA VAL A 362 -12.77 19.28 -5.65
C VAL A 362 -11.93 18.34 -6.55
N SER A 363 -12.05 18.36 -7.88
CA SER A 363 -11.47 17.31 -8.75
C SER A 363 -9.94 17.36 -8.90
N TRP A 364 -9.31 18.52 -8.71
CA TRP A 364 -7.84 18.68 -8.76
C TRP A 364 -7.18 18.51 -7.36
N ALA A 365 -8.00 18.53 -6.30
CA ALA A 365 -7.61 18.41 -4.89
C ALA A 365 -7.68 16.98 -4.32
N ARG A 366 -8.44 16.07 -4.93
CA ARG A 366 -8.62 14.71 -4.39
C ARG A 366 -7.43 13.79 -4.68
N GLY A 367 -6.90 13.18 -3.61
CA GLY A 367 -5.88 12.11 -3.62
C GLY A 367 -4.66 12.39 -2.74
N LEU A 368 -4.37 11.48 -1.79
CA LEU A 368 -3.18 11.43 -0.92
C LEU A 368 -2.91 12.68 -0.06
N TRP A 369 -3.97 13.36 0.36
CA TRP A 369 -3.89 14.63 1.09
C TRP A 369 -3.57 14.44 2.58
N ARG A 370 -4.28 13.55 3.30
CA ARG A 370 -4.24 13.52 4.77
C ARG A 370 -2.86 13.21 5.36
N GLU A 371 -2.16 12.18 4.88
CA GLU A 371 -0.83 11.83 5.42
C GLU A 371 0.20 12.93 5.18
N ARG A 372 0.19 13.50 3.98
CA ARG A 372 1.12 14.57 3.59
C ARG A 372 0.82 15.86 4.32
N LEU A 373 -0.45 16.18 4.51
CA LEU A 373 -0.88 17.31 5.32
C LEU A 373 -0.53 17.08 6.80
N ARG A 374 -0.69 15.87 7.33
CA ARG A 374 -0.25 15.50 8.68
C ARG A 374 1.25 15.73 8.86
N THR A 375 2.04 15.25 7.90
CA THR A 375 3.50 15.45 7.89
C THR A 375 3.85 16.94 7.89
N GLU A 376 3.20 17.73 7.05
CA GLU A 376 3.44 19.17 6.97
C GLU A 376 3.00 19.90 8.27
N MET A 377 1.83 19.59 8.81
CA MET A 377 1.33 20.21 10.04
C MET A 377 2.16 19.82 11.27
N ALA A 378 2.72 18.60 11.30
CA ALA A 378 3.60 18.13 12.36
C ALA A 378 4.91 18.93 12.43
N ARG A 379 5.39 19.49 11.31
CA ARG A 379 6.60 20.34 11.25
C ARG A 379 6.40 21.71 11.90
N ARG A 380 5.15 22.19 11.99
CA ARG A 380 4.83 23.53 12.50
C ARG A 380 4.84 23.57 14.02
N ALA A 381 5.20 24.72 14.58
CA ALA A 381 4.96 24.98 15.99
C ALA A 381 3.45 24.97 16.31
N PRO A 382 3.02 24.52 17.50
CA PRO A 382 1.61 24.31 17.83
C PRO A 382 0.69 25.52 17.58
N GLU A 383 1.18 26.74 17.81
CA GLU A 383 0.43 27.99 17.61
C GLU A 383 0.18 28.34 16.12
N TYR A 384 0.88 27.69 15.19
CA TYR A 384 0.71 27.83 13.74
C TYR A 384 0.04 26.62 13.09
N ARG A 385 -0.53 25.73 13.91
CA ARG A 385 -1.37 24.63 13.44
C ARG A 385 -2.83 25.10 13.45
N PRO A 386 -3.52 25.05 12.30
CA PRO A 386 -4.94 25.36 12.26
C PRO A 386 -5.75 24.46 13.20
N PRO A 387 -6.88 24.93 13.73
CA PRO A 387 -7.74 24.12 14.59
C PRO A 387 -8.18 22.79 13.96
N TRP A 388 -8.31 22.74 12.63
CA TRP A 388 -8.71 21.54 11.90
C TRP A 388 -7.66 20.43 11.91
N THR A 389 -6.43 20.70 12.38
CA THR A 389 -5.36 19.69 12.42
C THR A 389 -5.69 18.49 13.30
N VAL A 390 -6.63 18.62 14.23
CA VAL A 390 -7.18 17.49 15.00
C VAL A 390 -7.84 16.44 14.13
N LEU A 391 -8.36 16.80 12.94
CA LEU A 391 -8.97 15.87 11.98
C LEU A 391 -7.93 15.00 11.25
N LEU A 392 -6.64 15.31 11.42
CA LEU A 392 -5.55 14.50 10.87
C LEU A 392 -5.15 13.36 11.77
N ASP A 393 -5.60 13.32 13.02
CA ASP A 393 -5.31 12.22 13.94
C ASP A 393 -5.97 10.92 13.43
N PRO A 394 -5.22 9.81 13.25
CA PRO A 394 -5.79 8.52 12.90
C PRO A 394 -6.94 8.10 13.82
N ASP A 395 -6.90 8.49 15.09
CA ASP A 395 -7.92 8.16 16.09
C ASP A 395 -9.29 8.77 15.75
N VAL A 396 -9.38 9.78 14.88
CA VAL A 396 -10.66 10.36 14.43
C VAL A 396 -11.56 9.31 13.79
N LEU A 397 -10.99 8.33 13.10
CA LEU A 397 -11.74 7.23 12.48
C LEU A 397 -12.52 6.42 13.52
N TYR A 398 -12.02 6.33 14.75
CA TYR A 398 -12.56 5.52 15.83
C TYR A 398 -13.27 6.32 16.94
N ALA A 399 -12.77 7.53 17.22
CA ALA A 399 -13.32 8.42 18.24
C ALA A 399 -14.48 9.29 17.73
N GLY A 400 -14.64 9.39 16.41
CA GLY A 400 -15.63 10.27 15.78
C GLY A 400 -15.11 11.68 15.56
N VAL A 401 -15.98 12.56 15.05
CA VAL A 401 -15.57 13.93 14.71
C VAL A 401 -15.32 14.70 16.01
N PRO A 402 -14.10 15.22 16.25
CA PRO A 402 -13.84 16.04 17.43
C PRO A 402 -14.58 17.38 17.36
N GLU A 403 -15.04 17.86 18.51
CA GLU A 403 -15.52 19.24 18.66
C GLU A 403 -14.40 20.24 18.30
N PRO A 404 -14.70 21.38 17.63
CA PRO A 404 -16.02 21.90 17.25
C PRO A 404 -16.50 21.46 15.86
N PHE A 405 -15.86 20.48 15.22
CA PHE A 405 -16.18 20.06 13.86
C PHE A 405 -17.36 19.09 13.79
N ALA A 406 -17.77 18.53 14.94
CA ALA A 406 -19.02 17.79 15.05
C ALA A 406 -20.19 18.76 14.82
N ALA A 407 -20.99 18.51 13.78
CA ALA A 407 -22.20 19.31 13.57
C ALA A 407 -23.10 19.19 14.82
N PRO A 408 -23.71 20.29 15.31
CA PRO A 408 -24.69 20.17 16.37
C PRO A 408 -25.83 19.28 15.88
N VAL A 409 -26.08 18.18 16.59
CA VAL A 409 -27.23 17.31 16.32
C VAL A 409 -28.47 18.19 16.44
N ALA A 410 -29.11 18.50 15.32
CA ALA A 410 -30.40 19.16 15.32
C ALA A 410 -31.38 18.23 16.05
N GLY A 411 -31.78 18.64 17.26
CA GLY A 411 -32.71 17.90 18.12
C GLY A 411 -34.15 17.91 17.64
#